data_AF-A0A1V6KGG7-F1
#
_entry.id   AF-A0A1V6KGG7-F1
#
_cell.length_a   1.000
_cell.length_b   1.000
_cell.length_c   1.000
_cell.angle_alpha   90.00
_cell.angle_beta   90.00
_cell.angle_gamma   90.00
#
_symmetry.space_group_name_H-M   'P 1'
#
loop_
_entity.id
_entity.type
_entity.pdbx_description
1 polymer ?
#
loop_
_entity_poly.entity_id
_entity_poly.type
_entity_poly.pdbx_seq_one_letter_code
_entity_poly.pdbx_strand_id
1 'polypeptide(L)'
;MPAENAGLLPTPTWKEEKYNDAWTHGDTMNLSIGQGYLLASPLQLANMMAMIVNDGIIYKPHILKEVRDPTTSALIDEIQPEILHQSSISAKTFETLKSYLRDVIVHGTARVPINTKVVQVAGKTGTAEVGLKDRWHSWFVSFGPYDAPAKDQIVVTTMIEASNPWEWWAPYAANVIYQAIYANQNAHDAAKAVGVRLEGSSLIGRRE
;
A
#
# COMPACT_ATOMS: atom_id res chain seq x y z
N MET A 1 -8.16 1.76 13.43
CA MET A 1 -7.41 2.73 14.26
C MET A 1 -8.36 3.82 14.75
N PRO A 2 -8.08 4.49 15.89
CA PRO A 2 -8.81 5.70 16.26
C PRO A 2 -8.81 6.67 15.07
N ALA A 3 -9.99 7.18 14.67
CA ALA A 3 -10.20 8.03 13.49
C ALA A 3 -9.91 7.40 12.11
N GLU A 4 -9.93 6.07 11.97
CA GLU A 4 -9.86 5.41 10.66
C GLU A 4 -11.20 5.50 9.90
N ASN A 5 -11.14 5.96 8.65
CA ASN A 5 -12.29 5.91 7.75
C ASN A 5 -12.56 4.47 7.31
N ALA A 6 -13.82 4.05 7.34
CA ALA A 6 -14.23 2.69 6.98
C ALA A 6 -14.03 2.35 5.49
N GLY A 7 -13.79 3.35 4.63
CA GLY A 7 -13.82 3.17 3.19
C GLY A 7 -15.24 2.83 2.70
N LEU A 8 -15.32 2.23 1.52
CA LEU A 8 -16.57 1.80 0.91
C LEU A 8 -16.30 0.66 -0.08
N LEU A 9 -16.84 -0.52 0.19
CA LEU A 9 -17.00 -1.59 -0.78
C LEU A 9 -18.45 -1.53 -1.32
N PRO A 10 -18.67 -1.06 -2.56
CA PRO A 10 -20.03 -0.88 -3.07
C PRO A 10 -20.70 -2.22 -3.30
N THR A 11 -22.00 -2.29 -3.00
CA THR A 11 -22.86 -3.46 -3.22
C THR A 11 -24.11 -3.04 -4.00
N PRO A 12 -24.84 -4.00 -4.61
CA PRO A 12 -26.11 -3.70 -5.26
C PRO A 12 -27.10 -2.99 -4.34
N THR A 13 -27.28 -3.50 -3.12
CA THR A 13 -28.15 -2.90 -2.10
C THR A 13 -27.72 -1.49 -1.73
N TRP A 14 -26.41 -1.26 -1.53
CA TRP A 14 -25.90 0.08 -1.23
C TRP A 14 -26.19 1.09 -2.35
N LYS A 15 -26.06 0.68 -3.61
CA LYS A 15 -26.30 1.57 -4.76
C LYS A 15 -27.78 1.93 -4.85
N GLU A 16 -28.65 0.93 -4.68
CA GLU A 16 -30.10 1.12 -4.69
C GLU A 16 -30.55 2.06 -3.57
N GLU A 17 -30.08 1.86 -2.34
CA GLU A 17 -30.43 2.71 -1.19
C GLU A 17 -29.91 4.15 -1.35
N LYS A 18 -28.70 4.33 -1.88
CA LYS A 18 -28.05 5.64 -1.94
C LYS A 18 -28.47 6.48 -3.15
N TYR A 19 -28.66 5.85 -4.30
CA TYR A 19 -28.90 6.52 -5.58
C TYR A 19 -30.26 6.20 -6.20
N ASN A 20 -31.03 5.28 -5.61
CA ASN A 20 -32.28 4.77 -6.19
C ASN A 20 -32.06 4.25 -7.62
N ASP A 21 -30.94 3.57 -7.83
CA ASP A 21 -30.50 3.05 -9.13
C ASP A 21 -30.01 1.60 -9.00
N ALA A 22 -30.27 0.79 -10.04
CA ALA A 22 -29.95 -0.62 -10.05
C ALA A 22 -28.46 -0.87 -10.32
N TRP A 23 -27.94 -2.00 -9.81
CA TRP A 23 -26.58 -2.42 -10.13
C TRP A 23 -26.47 -2.89 -11.58
N THR A 24 -25.46 -2.41 -12.29
CA THR A 24 -25.21 -2.74 -13.70
C THR A 24 -23.94 -3.58 -13.85
N HIS A 25 -23.79 -4.24 -15.00
CA HIS A 25 -22.54 -4.92 -15.35
C HIS A 25 -21.35 -3.95 -15.39
N GLY A 26 -21.58 -2.68 -15.76
CA GLY A 26 -20.56 -1.63 -15.75
C GLY A 26 -20.02 -1.36 -14.35
N ASP A 27 -20.87 -1.41 -13.33
CA ASP A 27 -20.47 -1.24 -11.93
C ASP A 27 -19.53 -2.37 -11.48
N THR A 28 -19.84 -3.62 -11.86
CA THR A 28 -18.95 -4.77 -11.61
C THR A 28 -17.60 -4.62 -12.31
N MET A 29 -17.60 -4.17 -13.58
CA MET A 29 -16.36 -3.98 -14.34
C MET A 29 -15.48 -2.89 -13.72
N ASN A 30 -16.07 -1.75 -13.33
CA ASN A 30 -15.35 -0.68 -12.64
C ASN A 30 -14.77 -1.16 -11.31
N LEU A 31 -15.57 -1.88 -10.51
CA LEU A 31 -15.11 -2.42 -9.23
C LEU A 31 -13.92 -3.38 -9.40
N SER A 32 -13.91 -4.20 -10.44
CA SER A 32 -12.85 -5.21 -10.68
C SER A 32 -11.46 -4.60 -10.90
N ILE A 33 -11.39 -3.34 -11.33
CA ILE A 33 -10.13 -2.59 -11.50
C ILE A 33 -9.90 -1.56 -10.38
N GLY A 34 -10.73 -1.58 -9.33
CA GLY A 34 -10.63 -0.68 -8.19
C GLY A 34 -11.15 0.75 -8.45
N GLN A 35 -12.04 0.93 -9.43
CA GLN A 35 -12.65 2.22 -9.79
C GLN A 35 -14.15 2.26 -9.43
N GLY A 36 -14.80 3.37 -9.77
CA GLY A 36 -16.21 3.60 -9.51
C GLY A 36 -16.45 4.07 -8.09
N TYR A 37 -17.30 3.37 -7.34
CA TYR A 37 -17.68 3.77 -5.99
C TYR A 37 -16.75 3.23 -4.89
N LEU A 38 -15.74 2.44 -5.24
CA LEU A 38 -14.81 1.87 -4.27
C LEU A 38 -13.98 2.97 -3.60
N LEU A 39 -13.96 2.97 -2.27
CA LEU A 39 -13.06 3.80 -1.47
C LEU A 39 -12.27 2.90 -0.53
N ALA A 40 -10.95 3.07 -0.50
CA ALA A 40 -10.06 2.32 0.38
C ALA A 40 -9.03 3.25 1.03
N SER A 41 -8.74 3.03 2.31
CA SER A 41 -7.68 3.73 3.01
C SER A 41 -6.31 3.12 2.69
N PRO A 42 -5.20 3.89 2.81
CA PRO A 42 -3.85 3.33 2.69
C PRO A 42 -3.59 2.16 3.65
N LEU A 43 -4.18 2.19 4.86
CA LEU A 43 -4.04 1.11 5.84
C LEU A 43 -4.79 -0.15 5.39
N GLN A 44 -5.97 -0.01 4.80
CA GLN A 44 -6.72 -1.15 4.24
C GLN A 44 -5.95 -1.82 3.10
N LEU A 45 -5.33 -1.04 2.21
CA LEU A 45 -4.49 -1.57 1.15
C LEU A 45 -3.20 -2.21 1.68
N ALA A 46 -2.58 -1.63 2.70
CA ALA A 46 -1.43 -2.25 3.37
C ALA A 46 -1.83 -3.60 3.97
N ASN A 47 -2.99 -3.69 4.62
CA ASN A 47 -3.47 -4.93 5.21
C ASN A 47 -3.83 -5.99 4.14
N MET A 48 -4.40 -5.57 3.01
CA MET A 48 -4.62 -6.43 1.85
C MET A 48 -3.29 -7.00 1.31
N MET A 49 -2.24 -6.19 1.21
CA MET A 49 -0.93 -6.68 0.78
C MET A 49 -0.29 -7.58 1.84
N ALA A 50 -0.46 -7.27 3.12
CA ALA A 50 0.00 -8.14 4.21
C ALA A 50 -0.68 -9.52 4.16
N MET A 51 -1.95 -9.60 3.76
CA MET A 51 -2.62 -10.88 3.50
C MET A 51 -1.89 -11.72 2.44
N ILE A 52 -1.42 -11.08 1.35
CA ILE A 52 -0.68 -11.76 0.28
C ILE A 52 0.68 -12.25 0.78
N VAL A 53 1.37 -11.42 1.57
CA VAL A 53 2.64 -11.77 2.22
C VAL A 53 2.47 -12.98 3.15
N ASN A 54 1.40 -12.98 3.96
CA ASN A 54 1.10 -13.99 4.96
C ASN A 54 0.27 -15.17 4.43
N ASP A 55 0.29 -15.43 3.13
CA ASP A 55 -0.40 -16.56 2.48
C ASP A 55 -1.88 -16.71 2.87
N GLY A 56 -2.59 -15.58 2.96
CA GLY A 56 -4.04 -15.53 3.18
C GLY A 56 -4.47 -15.14 4.59
N ILE A 57 -3.53 -14.88 5.51
CA ILE A 57 -3.85 -14.49 6.89
C ILE A 57 -3.84 -12.96 7.04
N ILE A 58 -4.96 -12.41 7.51
CA ILE A 58 -5.08 -11.00 7.90
C ILE A 58 -4.92 -10.91 9.41
N TYR A 59 -3.89 -10.19 9.84
CA TYR A 59 -3.71 -9.83 11.24
C TYR A 59 -4.34 -8.47 11.53
N LYS A 60 -4.71 -8.24 12.78
CA LYS A 60 -5.17 -6.94 13.24
C LYS A 60 -4.00 -5.96 13.26
N PRO A 61 -4.06 -4.83 12.52
CA PRO A 61 -3.01 -3.84 12.58
C PRO A 61 -2.98 -3.17 13.96
N HIS A 62 -1.79 -3.02 14.52
CA HIS A 62 -1.56 -2.34 15.81
C HIS A 62 -0.25 -1.53 15.76
N ILE A 63 -0.20 -0.45 16.54
CA ILE A 63 1.02 0.36 16.72
C ILE A 63 1.73 0.00 18.02
N LEU A 64 0.97 -0.27 19.09
CA LEU A 64 1.51 -0.62 20.39
C LEU A 64 2.17 -1.99 20.31
N LYS A 65 3.48 -2.06 20.58
CA LYS A 65 4.22 -3.33 20.65
C LYS A 65 4.17 -3.91 22.05
N GLU A 66 4.53 -3.11 23.04
CA GLU A 66 4.63 -3.51 24.44
C GLU A 66 4.47 -2.28 25.34
N VAL A 67 4.07 -2.52 26.59
CA VAL A 67 4.04 -1.54 27.68
C VAL A 67 5.12 -1.91 28.67
N ARG A 68 5.99 -0.96 29.01
CA ARG A 68 7.05 -1.13 30.00
C ARG A 68 6.90 -0.15 31.14
N ASP A 69 7.30 -0.59 32.33
CA ASP A 69 7.41 0.28 33.49
C ASP A 69 8.46 1.37 33.23
N PRO A 70 8.14 2.66 33.40
CA PRO A 70 9.05 3.75 33.04
C PRO A 70 10.26 3.87 33.97
N THR A 71 10.21 3.28 35.17
CA THR A 71 11.28 3.36 36.18
C THR A 71 12.22 2.16 36.08
N THR A 72 11.65 0.97 35.93
CA THR A 72 12.38 -0.31 35.99
C THR A 72 12.60 -0.94 34.61
N SER A 73 11.94 -0.42 33.56
CA SER A 73 11.90 -1.01 32.22
C SER A 73 11.32 -2.44 32.17
N ALA A 74 10.70 -2.90 33.26
CA ALA A 74 10.05 -4.20 33.33
C ALA A 74 8.89 -4.28 32.33
N LEU A 75 8.75 -5.41 31.65
CA LEU A 75 7.64 -5.66 30.74
C LEU A 75 6.34 -5.79 31.55
N ILE A 76 5.36 -4.94 31.24
CA ILE A 76 4.03 -4.96 31.85
C ILE A 76 3.06 -5.75 30.95
N ASP A 77 3.10 -5.46 29.65
CA ASP A 77 2.21 -6.06 28.66
C ASP A 77 2.89 -6.13 27.30
N GLU A 78 2.59 -7.14 26.50
CA GLU A 78 3.09 -7.30 25.14
C GLU A 78 1.93 -7.68 24.21
N ILE A 79 1.73 -6.90 23.16
CA ILE A 79 0.63 -7.11 22.22
C ILE A 79 0.98 -8.28 21.30
N GLN A 80 0.19 -9.35 21.43
CA GLN A 80 0.30 -10.54 20.59
C GLN A 80 -0.48 -10.36 19.28
N PRO A 81 0.00 -10.93 18.16
CA PRO A 81 -0.73 -10.88 16.89
C PRO A 81 -2.12 -11.53 16.99
N GLU A 82 -3.15 -10.80 16.58
CA GLU A 82 -4.54 -11.26 16.54
C GLU A 82 -4.94 -11.56 15.08
N ILE A 83 -5.42 -12.76 14.79
CA ILE A 83 -5.92 -13.12 13.45
C ILE A 83 -7.35 -12.59 13.30
N LEU A 84 -7.57 -11.72 12.31
CA LEU A 84 -8.91 -11.23 11.96
C LEU A 84 -9.60 -12.14 10.94
N HIS A 85 -8.83 -12.66 9.99
CA HIS A 85 -9.37 -13.49 8.91
C HIS A 85 -8.31 -14.43 8.36
N GLN A 86 -8.74 -15.60 7.93
CA GLN A 86 -7.93 -16.55 7.19
C GLN A 86 -8.69 -16.97 5.92
N SER A 87 -8.06 -16.73 4.78
CA SER A 87 -8.63 -17.05 3.47
C SER A 87 -8.59 -18.56 3.19
N SER A 88 -9.55 -19.03 2.38
CA SER A 88 -9.57 -20.38 1.81
C SER A 88 -8.79 -20.51 0.49
N ILE A 89 -8.21 -19.41 -0.01
CA ILE A 89 -7.39 -19.41 -1.22
C ILE A 89 -6.14 -20.26 -1.00
N SER A 90 -5.74 -21.03 -2.03
CA SER A 90 -4.59 -21.92 -1.92
C SER A 90 -3.27 -21.15 -1.76
N ALA A 91 -2.33 -21.72 -1.00
CA ALA A 91 -0.96 -21.19 -0.89
C ALA A 91 -0.29 -21.04 -2.27
N LYS A 92 -0.59 -21.95 -3.21
CA LYS A 92 -0.05 -21.87 -4.59
C LYS A 92 -0.52 -20.63 -5.33
N THR A 93 -1.77 -20.20 -5.10
CA THR A 93 -2.31 -18.97 -5.67
C THR A 93 -1.57 -17.74 -5.11
N PHE A 94 -1.30 -17.70 -3.81
CA PHE A 94 -0.52 -16.61 -3.21
C PHE A 94 0.93 -16.58 -3.71
N GLU A 95 1.58 -17.74 -3.84
CA GLU A 95 2.91 -17.85 -4.44
C GLU A 95 2.94 -17.29 -5.87
N THR A 96 1.95 -17.67 -6.69
CA THR A 96 1.80 -17.18 -8.07
C THR A 96 1.52 -15.68 -8.10
N LEU A 97 0.69 -15.18 -7.18
CA LEU A 97 0.40 -13.76 -7.09
C LEU A 97 1.66 -12.96 -6.71
N LYS A 98 2.45 -13.46 -5.76
CA LYS A 98 3.73 -12.86 -5.37
C LYS A 98 4.70 -12.78 -6.55
N SER A 99 4.80 -13.82 -7.39
CA SER A 99 5.65 -13.77 -8.58
C SER A 99 5.17 -12.74 -9.61
N TYR A 100 3.86 -12.63 -9.84
CA TYR A 100 3.31 -11.59 -10.71
C TYR A 100 3.54 -10.17 -10.17
N LEU A 101 3.45 -9.98 -8.85
CA LEU A 101 3.79 -8.70 -8.21
C LEU A 101 5.28 -8.38 -8.35
N ARG A 102 6.15 -9.39 -8.37
CA ARG A 102 7.58 -9.20 -8.66
C ARG A 102 7.81 -8.80 -10.11
N ASP A 103 7.08 -9.38 -11.04
CA ASP A 103 7.18 -9.06 -12.47
C ASP A 103 6.81 -7.61 -12.80
N VAL A 104 5.93 -6.97 -12.01
CA VAL A 104 5.64 -5.53 -12.15
C VAL A 104 6.91 -4.67 -11.99
N ILE A 105 7.86 -5.15 -11.17
CA ILE A 105 9.11 -4.47 -10.87
C ILE A 105 10.22 -4.90 -11.84
N VAL A 106 10.24 -6.16 -12.27
CA VAL A 106 11.31 -6.67 -13.14
C VAL A 106 11.02 -6.37 -14.62
N HIS A 107 9.77 -6.52 -15.04
CA HIS A 107 9.33 -6.49 -16.44
C HIS A 107 8.24 -5.45 -16.71
N GLY A 108 7.56 -4.93 -15.67
CA GLY A 108 6.34 -4.15 -15.80
C GLY A 108 6.46 -2.65 -15.48
N THR A 109 5.33 -2.09 -15.06
CA THR A 109 5.10 -0.64 -14.94
C THR A 109 6.00 0.06 -13.93
N ALA A 110 6.49 -0.64 -12.91
CA ALA A 110 7.31 -0.07 -11.85
C ALA A 110 8.82 -0.32 -12.04
N ARG A 111 9.22 -0.88 -13.19
CA ARG A 111 10.63 -1.22 -13.50
C ARG A 111 11.58 -0.03 -13.44
N VAL A 112 11.14 1.14 -13.91
CA VAL A 112 11.95 2.36 -13.90
C VAL A 112 12.01 2.99 -12.50
N PRO A 113 10.88 3.24 -11.80
CA PRO A 113 10.92 3.94 -10.52
C PRO A 113 11.47 3.11 -9.35
N ILE A 114 11.35 1.79 -9.37
CA ILE A 114 11.87 0.89 -8.32
C ILE A 114 13.22 0.33 -8.77
N ASN A 115 14.28 1.10 -8.56
CA ASN A 115 15.63 0.79 -9.04
C ASN A 115 16.63 0.37 -7.95
N THR A 116 16.23 0.41 -6.67
CA THR A 116 17.10 0.01 -5.55
C THR A 116 17.68 -1.39 -5.76
N LYS A 117 18.93 -1.57 -5.32
CA LYS A 117 19.67 -2.85 -5.41
C LYS A 117 19.87 -3.51 -4.04
N VAL A 118 19.52 -2.82 -2.95
CA VAL A 118 19.73 -3.35 -1.59
C VAL A 118 18.63 -4.32 -1.15
N VAL A 119 17.47 -4.29 -1.82
CA VAL A 119 16.33 -5.16 -1.52
C VAL A 119 15.55 -5.52 -2.77
N GLN A 120 15.04 -6.75 -2.85
CA GLN A 120 14.10 -7.15 -3.88
C GLN A 120 12.68 -6.73 -3.49
N VAL A 121 12.04 -5.91 -4.30
CA VAL A 121 10.67 -5.42 -4.06
C VAL A 121 9.69 -6.14 -5.00
N ALA A 122 8.49 -6.40 -4.53
CA ALA A 122 7.34 -6.82 -5.33
C ALA A 122 6.16 -5.89 -5.00
N GLY A 123 5.29 -5.58 -5.97
CA GLY A 123 4.18 -4.66 -5.71
C GLY A 123 3.37 -4.33 -6.95
N LYS A 124 2.41 -3.42 -6.77
CA LYS A 124 1.51 -3.01 -7.85
C LYS A 124 1.25 -1.51 -7.83
N THR A 125 1.31 -0.91 -9.02
CA THR A 125 0.93 0.48 -9.27
C THR A 125 -0.58 0.62 -9.41
N GLY A 126 -1.13 1.75 -8.98
CA GLY A 126 -2.51 2.15 -9.20
C GLY A 126 -2.63 3.65 -9.52
N THR A 127 -3.71 4.01 -10.19
CA THR A 127 -4.08 5.40 -10.47
C THR A 127 -5.52 5.56 -10.09
N ALA A 128 -5.83 6.46 -9.15
CA ALA A 128 -7.21 6.76 -8.77
C ALA A 128 -7.63 8.11 -9.38
N GLU A 129 -8.76 8.10 -10.08
CA GLU A 129 -9.33 9.32 -10.65
C GLU A 129 -9.97 10.17 -9.55
N VAL A 130 -9.86 11.49 -9.68
CA VAL A 130 -10.46 12.45 -8.72
C VAL A 130 -11.52 13.33 -9.37
N GLY A 131 -12.03 12.94 -10.53
CA GLY A 131 -13.03 13.69 -11.29
C GLY A 131 -12.53 14.99 -11.93
N LEU A 132 -11.22 15.26 -11.87
CA LEU A 132 -10.56 16.42 -12.48
C LEU A 132 -9.63 15.95 -13.60
N LYS A 133 -9.67 16.62 -14.75
CA LYS A 133 -8.96 16.19 -15.97
C LYS A 133 -7.44 16.08 -15.81
N ASP A 134 -6.86 16.98 -15.00
CA ASP A 134 -5.41 17.13 -14.87
C ASP A 134 -4.91 16.69 -13.48
N ARG A 135 -5.71 15.91 -12.73
CA ARG A 135 -5.33 15.41 -11.40
C ARG A 135 -5.72 13.96 -11.21
N TRP A 136 -4.91 13.25 -10.44
CA TRP A 136 -5.17 11.88 -10.00
C TRP A 136 -4.33 11.58 -8.76
N HIS A 137 -4.64 10.48 -8.08
CA HIS A 137 -3.77 9.96 -7.03
C HIS A 137 -2.88 8.85 -7.60
N SER A 138 -1.57 9.01 -7.40
CA SER A 138 -0.56 7.99 -7.69
C SER A 138 -0.51 7.02 -6.52
N TRP A 139 -0.76 5.74 -6.76
CA TRP A 139 -0.76 4.70 -5.73
C TRP A 139 0.31 3.65 -6.00
N PHE A 140 0.92 3.16 -4.93
CA PHE A 140 1.76 1.98 -4.97
C PHE A 140 1.69 1.23 -3.65
N VAL A 141 1.41 -0.07 -3.75
CA VAL A 141 1.40 -0.99 -2.62
C VAL A 141 2.40 -2.09 -2.91
N SER A 142 3.29 -2.35 -1.97
CA SER A 142 4.45 -3.22 -2.21
C SER A 142 4.91 -3.92 -0.94
N PHE A 143 5.72 -4.95 -1.11
CA PHE A 143 6.45 -5.60 -0.03
C PHE A 143 7.90 -5.93 -0.44
N GLY A 144 8.77 -6.08 0.55
CA GLY A 144 10.15 -6.55 0.38
C GLY A 144 10.78 -6.91 1.73
N PRO A 145 11.81 -7.77 1.79
CA PRO A 145 12.47 -8.41 0.66
C PRO A 145 11.63 -9.56 0.10
N TYR A 146 11.42 -9.58 -1.22
CA TYR A 146 10.58 -10.55 -1.91
C TYR A 146 10.96 -12.01 -1.61
N ASP A 147 12.26 -12.27 -1.43
CA ASP A 147 12.88 -13.56 -1.20
C ASP A 147 13.06 -13.93 0.29
N ALA A 148 12.64 -13.06 1.21
CA ALA A 148 12.70 -13.32 2.65
C ALA A 148 11.44 -14.03 3.19
N PRO A 149 11.52 -14.68 4.36
CA PRO A 149 10.34 -15.15 5.07
C PRO A 149 9.35 -14.01 5.38
N ALA A 150 8.04 -14.31 5.41
CA ALA A 150 6.98 -13.30 5.60
C ALA A 150 7.19 -12.39 6.83
N LYS A 151 7.71 -12.93 7.93
CA LYS A 151 8.00 -12.18 9.16
C LYS A 151 9.08 -11.09 9.01
N ASP A 152 9.94 -11.21 8.01
CA ASP A 152 11.05 -10.30 7.72
C ASP A 152 10.70 -9.34 6.55
N GLN A 153 9.49 -9.48 5.99
CA GLN A 153 8.99 -8.65 4.90
C GLN A 153 8.23 -7.42 5.45
N ILE A 154 8.49 -6.27 4.84
CA ILE A 154 7.85 -4.99 5.15
C ILE A 154 6.94 -4.60 3.99
N VAL A 155 5.67 -4.35 4.31
CA VAL A 155 4.70 -3.77 3.38
C VAL A 155 4.80 -2.25 3.41
N VAL A 156 4.87 -1.63 2.23
CA VAL A 156 4.86 -0.18 2.05
C VAL A 156 3.72 0.20 1.11
N THR A 157 2.82 1.06 1.61
CA THR A 157 1.77 1.72 0.84
C THR A 157 2.08 3.20 0.73
N THR A 158 2.08 3.73 -0.49
CA THR A 158 2.25 5.16 -0.77
C THR A 158 1.11 5.64 -1.65
N MET A 159 0.56 6.80 -1.28
CA MET A 159 -0.43 7.53 -2.07
C MET A 159 0.07 8.97 -2.17
N ILE A 160 0.15 9.49 -3.39
CA ILE A 160 0.56 10.86 -3.64
C ILE A 160 -0.50 11.54 -4.50
N GLU A 161 -1.01 12.67 -4.00
CA GLU A 161 -1.90 13.54 -4.76
C GLU A 161 -1.09 14.25 -5.85
N ALA A 162 -1.33 13.91 -7.11
CA ALA A 162 -0.57 14.43 -8.24
C ALA A 162 -1.41 15.44 -9.02
N SER A 163 -0.74 16.49 -9.52
CA SER A 163 -1.33 17.53 -10.38
C SER A 163 -0.52 17.78 -11.67
N ASN A 164 0.42 16.89 -11.97
CA ASN A 164 1.43 16.97 -13.04
C ASN A 164 1.35 15.76 -13.98
N PRO A 165 1.84 15.84 -15.24
CA PRO A 165 1.73 14.76 -16.22
C PRO A 165 2.37 13.44 -15.73
N TRP A 166 1.62 12.35 -15.85
CA TRP A 166 1.94 10.95 -15.55
C TRP A 166 3.30 10.68 -14.88
N GLU A 167 3.40 10.94 -13.58
CA GLU A 167 4.58 10.63 -12.81
C GLU A 167 4.31 9.51 -11.78
N TRP A 168 5.20 8.51 -11.79
CA TRP A 168 5.20 7.37 -10.88
C TRP A 168 5.68 7.76 -9.47
N TRP A 169 5.14 8.84 -8.92
CA TRP A 169 5.57 9.41 -7.64
C TRP A 169 5.46 8.42 -6.49
N ALA A 170 4.36 7.67 -6.40
CA ALA A 170 4.20 6.68 -5.33
C ALA A 170 5.26 5.57 -5.39
N PRO A 171 5.52 4.93 -6.55
CA PRO A 171 6.66 4.03 -6.70
C PRO A 171 8.01 4.66 -6.35
N TYR A 172 8.29 5.91 -6.77
CA TYR A 172 9.53 6.60 -6.40
C TYR A 172 9.66 6.79 -4.88
N ALA A 173 8.59 7.21 -4.20
CA ALA A 173 8.58 7.37 -2.75
C ALA A 173 8.83 6.03 -2.03
N ALA A 174 8.17 4.95 -2.47
CA ALA A 174 8.42 3.63 -1.94
C ALA A 174 9.87 3.16 -2.16
N ASN A 175 10.47 3.46 -3.32
CA ASN A 175 11.88 3.15 -3.59
C ASN A 175 12.83 3.83 -2.59
N VAL A 176 12.57 5.09 -2.24
CA VAL A 176 13.33 5.82 -1.22
C VAL A 176 13.16 5.18 0.16
N ILE A 177 11.93 4.80 0.52
CA ILE A 177 11.64 4.13 1.81
C ILE A 177 12.40 2.79 1.91
N TYR A 178 12.33 1.96 0.86
CA TYR A 178 13.06 0.69 0.81
C TYR A 178 14.57 0.90 0.89
N GLN A 179 15.10 1.86 0.14
CA GLN A 179 16.52 2.20 0.19
C GLN A 179 16.93 2.65 1.60
N ALA A 180 16.16 3.54 2.23
CA ALA A 180 16.44 4.04 3.58
C ALA A 180 16.48 2.92 4.62
N ILE A 181 15.46 2.05 4.62
CA ILE A 181 15.35 0.95 5.59
C ILE A 181 16.50 -0.04 5.41
N TYR A 182 16.71 -0.57 4.19
CA TYR A 182 17.62 -1.69 3.98
C TYR A 182 19.08 -1.28 3.80
N ALA A 183 19.36 -0.01 3.47
CA ALA A 183 20.72 0.53 3.45
C ALA A 183 21.09 1.29 4.74
N ASN A 184 20.17 1.38 5.71
CA ASN A 184 20.33 2.17 6.95
C ASN A 184 20.73 3.63 6.65
N GLN A 185 19.99 4.26 5.73
CA GLN A 185 20.22 5.63 5.25
C GLN A 185 19.11 6.56 5.72
N ASN A 186 19.43 7.84 5.94
CA ASN A 186 18.39 8.86 6.08
C ASN A 186 17.70 9.10 4.73
N ALA A 187 16.56 9.81 4.76
CA ALA A 187 15.74 10.03 3.56
C ALA A 187 16.48 10.75 2.41
N HIS A 188 17.34 11.73 2.72
CA HIS A 188 18.08 12.48 1.70
C HIS A 188 19.14 11.62 1.00
N ASP A 189 19.91 10.86 1.78
CA ASP A 189 20.93 9.96 1.24
C ASP A 189 20.29 8.82 0.44
N ALA A 190 19.20 8.26 0.95
CA ALA A 190 18.43 7.23 0.26
C ALA A 190 17.88 7.75 -1.08
N ALA A 191 17.26 8.94 -1.08
CA ALA A 191 16.74 9.53 -2.30
C ALA A 191 17.83 9.79 -3.34
N LYS A 192 18.97 10.35 -2.91
CA LYS A 192 20.14 10.55 -3.77
C LYS A 192 20.65 9.22 -4.35
N ALA A 193 20.72 8.17 -3.55
CA ALA A 193 21.19 6.85 -3.98
C ALA A 193 20.32 6.22 -5.07
N VAL A 194 19.01 6.49 -5.05
CA VAL A 194 18.06 5.98 -6.06
C VAL A 194 17.72 7.00 -7.16
N GLY A 195 18.40 8.14 -7.19
CA GLY A 195 18.23 9.16 -8.22
C GLY A 195 16.97 10.03 -8.08
N VAL A 196 16.37 10.07 -6.89
CA VAL A 196 15.23 10.94 -6.56
C VAL A 196 15.74 12.21 -5.90
N ARG A 197 15.20 13.37 -6.33
CA ARG A 197 15.49 14.66 -5.70
C ARG A 197 14.34 15.04 -4.77
N LEU A 198 14.61 15.14 -3.47
CA LEU A 198 13.63 15.63 -2.48
C LEU A 198 13.59 17.16 -2.38
N GLU A 199 14.55 17.85 -2.99
CA GLU A 199 14.60 19.32 -3.00
C GLU A 199 13.88 19.86 -4.24
N GLY A 200 12.64 20.33 -4.03
CA GLY A 200 11.83 20.93 -5.10
C GLY A 200 10.37 21.15 -4.69
N SER A 201 9.98 22.43 -4.63
CA SER A 201 8.64 23.00 -4.41
C SER A 201 7.92 22.63 -3.11
N SER A 202 7.71 23.67 -2.30
CA SER A 202 6.70 23.75 -1.24
C SER A 202 5.46 22.91 -1.56
N LEU A 203 5.15 21.95 -0.69
CA LEU A 203 3.79 21.44 -0.55
C LEU A 203 2.91 22.61 -0.11
N ILE A 204 2.39 23.39 -1.06
CA ILE A 204 1.25 24.27 -0.80
C ILE A 204 0.04 23.34 -0.76
N GLY A 205 -0.10 22.60 0.34
CA GLY A 205 -1.36 21.99 0.68
C GLY A 205 -2.36 23.13 0.87
N ARG A 206 -3.32 23.27 -0.05
CA ARG A 206 -4.44 24.17 0.19
C ARG A 206 -5.27 23.55 1.31
N ARG A 207 -5.31 24.24 2.45
CA ARG A 207 -6.50 24.27 3.30
C ARG A 207 -7.68 24.62 2.40
N GLU A 208 -8.60 23.69 2.23
CA GLU A 208 -10.03 23.99 2.07
C GLU A 208 -10.75 23.38 3.27
#